data_AF-A0A3D2I6M8-F1
#
_entry.id   AF-A0A3D2I6M8-F1
#
_cell.length_a   1.000
_cell.length_b   1.000
_cell.length_c   1.000
_cell.angle_alpha   90.00
_cell.angle_beta   90.00
_cell.angle_gamma   90.00
#
_symmetry.space_group_name_H-M   'P 1'
#
loop_
_entity.id
_entity.type
_entity.pdbx_description
1 polymer ?
#
loop_
_entity_poly.entity_id
_entity_poly.type
_entity_poly.pdbx_seq_one_letter_code
_entity_poly.pdbx_strand_id
1 'polypeptide(L)'
;MKWIRFTLDTHTDAVDMLSYMLDEIGVEGIEIEDHLPLSEEDKKKMFVDILPAPEDNDGTAKVHFYMEPENCDPEKVMIQVQNIFQEIKPFCEIGKGTISLSETEDKDWINNW
;
A
#
# COMPACT_ATOMS: atom_id res chain seq x y z
N MET A 1 17.52 7.46 -10.96
CA MET A 1 17.79 6.80 -9.67
C MET A 1 17.13 5.42 -9.70
N LYS A 2 17.61 4.45 -8.92
CA LYS A 2 16.97 3.13 -8.83
C LYS A 2 16.25 3.10 -7.49
N TRP A 3 14.99 2.69 -7.49
CA TRP A 3 14.21 2.51 -6.26
C TRP A 3 13.80 1.06 -6.14
N ILE A 4 13.76 0.56 -4.90
CA ILE A 4 13.22 -0.76 -4.58
C ILE A 4 11.77 -0.55 -4.16
N ARG A 5 10.83 -1.09 -4.93
CA ARG A 5 9.40 -1.08 -4.58
C ARG A 5 9.06 -2.34 -3.82
N PHE A 6 8.48 -2.17 -2.64
CA PHE A 6 7.81 -3.23 -1.89
C PHE A 6 6.32 -3.12 -2.09
N THR A 7 5.64 -4.26 -2.16
CA THR A 7 4.18 -4.35 -2.29
C THR A 7 3.64 -5.31 -1.25
N LEU A 8 2.77 -4.80 -0.38
CA LEU A 8 2.07 -5.57 0.63
C LEU A 8 0.65 -5.82 0.15
N ASP A 9 0.28 -7.07 -0.07
CA ASP A 9 -1.13 -7.44 -0.28
C ASP A 9 -1.79 -7.67 1.09
N THR A 10 -2.81 -6.89 1.40
CA THR A 10 -3.45 -6.87 2.71
C THR A 10 -4.96 -6.63 2.62
N HIS A 11 -5.58 -6.36 3.76
CA HIS A 11 -6.99 -6.02 3.89
C HIS A 11 -7.12 -4.55 4.34
N THR A 12 -8.20 -3.89 3.94
CA THR A 12 -8.44 -2.47 4.23
C THR A 12 -8.36 -2.14 5.73
N ASP A 13 -8.88 -3.02 6.58
CA ASP A 13 -8.79 -2.90 8.05
C ASP A 13 -7.36 -2.82 8.62
N ALA A 14 -6.35 -3.31 7.90
CA ALA A 14 -4.97 -3.30 8.35
C ALA A 14 -4.18 -2.08 7.89
N VAL A 15 -4.67 -1.31 6.92
CA VAL A 15 -3.91 -0.24 6.24
C VAL A 15 -3.45 0.82 7.24
N ASP A 16 -4.31 1.28 8.14
CA ASP A 16 -3.97 2.31 9.12
C ASP A 16 -2.87 1.85 10.08
N MET A 17 -2.98 0.61 10.59
CA MET A 17 -1.97 0.04 11.50
C MET A 17 -0.65 -0.23 10.77
N LEU A 18 -0.70 -0.74 9.55
CA LEU A 18 0.49 -0.94 8.71
C LEU A 18 1.18 0.39 8.45
N SER A 19 0.43 1.44 8.13
CA SER A 19 0.99 2.78 7.90
C SER A 19 1.81 3.26 9.09
N TYR A 20 1.26 3.11 10.30
CA TYR A 20 1.97 3.46 11.54
C TYR A 20 3.22 2.60 11.76
N MET A 21 3.11 1.28 11.61
CA MET A 21 4.22 0.36 11.87
C MET A 21 5.35 0.45 10.83
N LEU A 22 5.02 0.87 9.60
CA LEU A 22 6.01 1.10 8.54
C LEU A 22 6.84 2.36 8.81
N ASP A 23 6.24 3.41 9.36
CA ASP A 23 6.96 4.62 9.80
C ASP A 23 8.04 4.28 10.84
N GLU A 24 7.72 3.41 11.81
CA GLU A 24 8.65 2.97 12.85
C GLU A 24 9.87 2.19 12.31
N ILE A 25 9.79 1.61 11.12
CA ILE A 25 10.92 0.95 10.45
C ILE A 25 11.64 1.85 9.43
N GLY A 26 11.27 3.13 9.36
CA GLY A 26 11.91 4.16 8.53
C GLY A 26 11.32 4.31 7.13
N VAL A 27 10.08 3.89 6.90
CA VAL A 27 9.38 4.16 5.63
C VAL A 27 8.83 5.58 5.66
N GLU A 28 9.35 6.45 4.79
CA GLU A 28 8.95 7.86 4.76
C GLU A 28 7.65 8.14 3.99
N GLY A 29 7.18 7.19 3.19
CA GLY A 29 5.98 7.36 2.38
C GLY A 29 5.42 6.04 1.86
N ILE A 30 4.10 6.00 1.77
CA ILE A 30 3.35 4.86 1.24
C ILE A 30 2.34 5.32 0.19
N GLU A 31 2.06 4.42 -0.75
CA GLU A 31 0.99 4.52 -1.73
C GLU A 31 -0.02 3.40 -1.41
N ILE A 32 -1.30 3.75 -1.31
CA ILE A 32 -2.38 2.82 -0.96
C ILE A 32 -3.26 2.65 -2.19
N GLU A 33 -3.40 1.41 -2.65
CA GLU A 33 -4.40 1.02 -3.64
C GLU A 33 -5.47 0.19 -2.92
N ASP A 34 -6.66 0.74 -2.70
CA ASP A 34 -7.80 0.02 -2.14
C ASP A 34 -9.05 0.20 -2.99
N HIS A 35 -10.04 -0.69 -2.77
CA HIS A 35 -11.34 -0.64 -3.42
C HIS A 35 -12.42 -0.09 -2.46
N LEU A 36 -12.08 0.88 -1.60
CA LEU A 36 -13.06 1.51 -0.72
C LEU A 36 -13.99 2.43 -1.53
N PRO A 37 -15.29 2.10 -1.66
CA PRO A 37 -16.21 2.95 -2.40
C PRO A 37 -16.43 4.26 -1.68
N LEU A 38 -16.63 5.33 -2.47
CA LEU A 38 -16.98 6.64 -1.94
C LEU A 38 -18.25 6.55 -1.09
N SER A 39 -18.24 7.22 0.05
CA SER A 39 -19.44 7.35 0.88
C SER A 39 -20.52 8.16 0.14
N GLU A 40 -21.79 7.97 0.51
CA GLU A 40 -22.88 8.78 -0.04
C GLU A 40 -22.73 10.28 0.28
N GLU A 41 -22.02 10.62 1.36
CA GLU A 41 -21.71 12.01 1.69
C GLU A 41 -20.64 12.58 0.75
N ASP A 42 -19.60 11.80 0.43
CA ASP A 42 -18.54 12.22 -0.50
C ASP A 42 -19.07 12.36 -1.92
N LYS A 43 -19.93 11.43 -2.37
CA LYS A 43 -20.61 11.52 -3.66
C LYS A 43 -21.43 12.82 -3.80
N LYS A 44 -22.10 13.26 -2.74
CA LYS A 44 -22.88 14.52 -2.75
C LYS A 44 -22.02 15.77 -2.86
N LYS A 45 -20.75 15.71 -2.45
CA LYS A 45 -19.79 16.81 -2.59
C LYS A 45 -19.16 16.87 -3.99
N MET A 46 -19.30 15.81 -4.80
CA MET A 46 -18.79 15.79 -6.17
C MET A 46 -19.65 16.66 -7.08
N PHE A 47 -19.04 17.68 -7.68
CA PHE A 47 -19.66 18.50 -8.73
C PHE A 47 -19.35 17.92 -10.10
N VAL A 48 -19.85 16.71 -10.37
CA VAL A 48 -19.68 16.00 -11.65
C VAL A 48 -21.04 15.74 -12.27
N ASP A 49 -21.11 15.77 -13.61
CA ASP A 49 -22.36 15.50 -14.34
C ASP A 49 -22.80 14.03 -14.25
N ILE A 50 -21.86 13.12 -14.03
CA ILE A 50 -22.08 11.68 -13.90
C ILE A 50 -21.27 11.18 -12.71
N LEU A 51 -21.95 10.61 -11.72
CA LEU A 51 -21.28 9.96 -10.59
C LEU A 51 -20.55 8.69 -11.08
N PRO A 52 -19.39 8.35 -10.47
CA PRO A 52 -18.74 7.07 -10.74
C PRO A 52 -19.71 5.91 -10.42
N ALA A 53 -19.56 4.82 -11.17
CA ALA A 53 -20.33 3.61 -10.91
C ALA A 53 -20.04 3.11 -9.49
N PRO A 54 -21.03 2.52 -8.80
CA PRO A 54 -20.76 1.88 -7.52
C PRO A 54 -19.80 0.70 -7.75
N GLU A 55 -18.70 0.70 -7.01
CA GLU A 55 -17.80 -0.43 -6.89
C GLU A 55 -18.08 -1.15 -5.56
N ASP A 56 -18.00 -2.48 -5.58
CA ASP A 56 -18.13 -3.28 -4.37
C ASP A 56 -16.78 -3.27 -3.62
N ASN A 57 -16.82 -3.01 -2.31
CA ASN A 57 -15.65 -3.18 -1.46
C ASN A 57 -15.37 -4.68 -1.28
N ASP A 58 -14.27 -5.17 -1.85
CA ASP A 58 -13.83 -6.56 -1.70
C ASP A 58 -12.94 -6.79 -0.47
N GLY A 59 -12.75 -5.75 0.34
CA GLY A 59 -11.90 -5.75 1.54
C GLY A 59 -10.41 -5.75 1.23
N THR A 60 -9.99 -5.83 -0.04
CA THR A 60 -8.57 -5.92 -0.39
C THR A 60 -7.93 -4.55 -0.50
N ALA A 61 -6.67 -4.48 -0.08
CA ALA A 61 -5.83 -3.31 -0.24
C ALA A 61 -4.39 -3.72 -0.59
N LYS A 62 -3.68 -2.84 -1.27
CA LYS A 62 -2.23 -2.92 -1.46
C LYS A 62 -1.58 -1.70 -0.84
N VAL A 63 -0.49 -1.93 -0.13
CA VAL A 63 0.40 -0.86 0.35
C VAL A 63 1.72 -0.97 -0.38
N HIS A 64 2.11 0.09 -1.07
CA HIS A 64 3.39 0.20 -1.75
C HIS A 64 4.28 1.18 -1.01
N PHE A 65 5.55 0.85 -0.88
CA PHE A 65 6.55 1.80 -0.41
C PHE A 65 7.87 1.59 -1.15
N TYR A 66 8.69 2.62 -1.13
CA TYR A 66 9.90 2.72 -1.92
C TYR A 66 11.08 3.02 -1.03
N MET A 67 12.19 2.32 -1.23
CA MET A 67 13.44 2.58 -0.51
C MET A 67 14.61 2.69 -1.49
N GLU A 68 15.57 3.56 -1.14
CA GLU A 68 16.84 3.67 -1.88
C GLU A 68 17.68 2.40 -1.66
N PRO A 69 18.27 1.80 -2.71
CA PRO A 69 19.13 0.63 -2.58
C PRO A 69 20.32 0.83 -1.65
N GLU A 70 20.86 2.05 -1.53
CA GLU A 70 21.98 2.33 -0.62
C GLU A 70 21.60 2.24 0.87
N ASN A 71 20.33 2.46 1.19
CA ASN A 71 19.82 2.52 2.56
C ASN A 71 18.93 1.32 2.92
N CYS A 72 18.79 0.34 2.02
CA CYS A 72 17.86 -0.77 2.15
C CYS A 72 18.57 -2.12 2.08
N ASP A 73 18.30 -2.97 3.07
CA ASP A 73 18.52 -4.42 3.00
C ASP A 73 17.16 -5.09 2.77
N PRO A 74 16.84 -5.53 1.54
CA PRO A 74 15.52 -6.07 1.23
C PRO A 74 15.10 -7.26 2.08
N GLU A 75 16.02 -8.17 2.41
CA GLU A 75 15.70 -9.34 3.22
C GLU A 75 15.32 -8.93 4.64
N LYS A 76 16.06 -7.98 5.22
CA LYS A 76 15.78 -7.43 6.54
C LYS A 76 14.42 -6.72 6.57
N VAL A 77 14.11 -5.90 5.56
CA VAL A 77 12.82 -5.22 5.43
C VAL A 77 11.68 -6.22 5.31
N MET A 78 11.84 -7.27 4.50
CA MET A 78 10.84 -8.34 4.38
C MET A 78 10.58 -9.04 5.72
N ILE A 79 11.62 -9.33 6.50
CA ILE A 79 11.47 -9.90 7.85
C ILE A 79 10.74 -8.92 8.79
N GLN A 80 11.11 -7.63 8.77
CA GLN A 80 10.44 -6.61 9.59
C GLN A 80 8.95 -6.53 9.27
N VAL A 81 8.57 -6.49 7.98
CA VAL A 81 7.16 -6.47 7.57
C VAL A 81 6.42 -7.74 7.97
N GLN A 82 7.05 -8.91 7.86
CA GLN A 82 6.44 -10.16 8.34
C GLN A 82 6.19 -10.14 9.86
N ASN A 83 7.10 -9.56 10.64
CA ASN A 83 6.90 -9.38 12.08
C ASN A 83 5.78 -8.39 12.37
N ILE A 84 5.71 -7.27 11.64
CA ILE A 84 4.60 -6.31 11.74
C ILE A 84 3.27 -7.03 11.52
N PHE A 85 3.14 -7.82 10.44
CA PHE A 85 1.91 -8.59 10.20
C PHE A 85 1.53 -9.49 11.38
N GLN A 86 2.48 -10.15 12.04
CA GLN A 86 2.19 -10.95 13.22
C GLN A 86 1.77 -10.11 14.43
N GLU A 87 2.39 -8.95 14.60
CA GLU A 87 2.12 -8.03 15.70
C GLU A 87 0.72 -7.42 15.61
N ILE A 88 0.29 -7.02 14.41
CA ILE A 88 -1.00 -6.35 14.22
C ILE A 88 -2.19 -7.31 14.04
N LYS A 89 -1.92 -8.59 13.72
CA LYS A 89 -2.94 -9.64 13.52
C LYS A 89 -3.97 -9.82 14.64
N PRO A 90 -3.64 -9.62 15.94
CA PRO A 90 -4.65 -9.70 17.01
C PRO A 90 -5.66 -8.55 17.00
N PHE A 91 -5.39 -7.46 16.27
CA PHE A 91 -6.16 -6.22 16.35
C PHE A 91 -7.00 -5.93 15.10
N CYS A 92 -6.63 -6.48 13.94
CA CYS A 92 -7.31 -6.27 12.67
C CYS A 92 -7.20 -7.48 11.75
N GLU A 93 -8.04 -7.53 10.71
CA GLU A 93 -7.93 -8.49 9.63
C GLU A 93 -6.78 -8.09 8.70
N ILE A 94 -5.85 -9.01 8.45
CA ILE A 94 -4.65 -8.76 7.62
C ILE A 94 -4.87 -9.13 6.15
N GLY A 95 -5.87 -9.97 5.86
CA GLY A 95 -6.06 -10.54 4.52
C GLY A 95 -4.91 -11.45 4.11
N LYS A 96 -4.38 -11.25 2.89
CA LYS A 96 -3.30 -12.08 2.32
C LYS A 96 -2.01 -12.02 3.14
N GLY A 97 -1.64 -10.85 3.66
CA GLY A 97 -0.45 -10.67 4.51
C GLY A 97 0.86 -11.03 3.82
N THR A 98 0.96 -10.76 2.52
CA THR A 98 2.15 -11.09 1.71
C THR A 98 2.92 -9.85 1.33
N ILE A 99 4.24 -9.96 1.26
CA ILE A 99 5.13 -8.91 0.75
C ILE A 99 5.87 -9.42 -0.50
N SER A 100 5.97 -8.57 -1.51
CA SER A 100 6.74 -8.81 -2.73
C SER A 100 7.64 -7.62 -3.06
N LEU A 101 8.69 -7.90 -3.83
CA LEU A 101 9.74 -6.95 -4.21
C LEU A 101 9.75 -6.80 -5.74
N SER A 102 9.84 -5.57 -6.23
CA SER A 102 10.13 -5.26 -7.64
C SER A 102 11.14 -4.13 -7.75
N GLU A 103 12.10 -4.24 -8.66
CA GLU A 103 13.01 -3.14 -9.00
C GLU A 103 12.34 -2.20 -10.00
N THR A 104 12.31 -0.89 -9.70
CA THR A 104 11.88 0.14 -10.65
C THR A 104 13.10 0.95 -11.09
N GLU A 105 13.47 0.86 -12.37
CA GLU A 105 14.43 1.81 -12.98
C GLU A 105 13.68 3.06 -13.47
N ASP A 106 14.18 4.26 -13.15
CA ASP A 106 13.70 5.58 -13.63
C ASP A 106 13.71 5.78 -15.17
N LYS A 107 13.69 4.72 -15.98
CA LYS A 107 13.67 4.80 -17.45
C LYS A 107 12.28 4.67 -18.07
N ASP A 108 11.25 4.28 -17.32
CA ASP A 108 9.93 3.97 -17.89
C ASP A 108 9.02 5.19 -18.14
N TRP A 109 9.52 6.41 -17.92
CA TRP A 109 8.79 7.64 -18.28
C TRP A 109 8.89 8.01 -19.77
N ILE A 110 9.85 7.44 -20.53
CA ILE A 110 10.11 7.83 -21.93
C ILE A 110 9.29 7.02 -22.96
N ASN A 111 8.76 5.84 -22.61
CA ASN A 111 8.15 4.92 -23.59
C ASN A 111 6.62 4.77 -23.50
N ASN A 112 5.93 5.51 -22.63
CA ASN A 112 4.46 5.44 -22.47
C ASN A 112 3.71 6.65 -23.08
N TRP A 113 4.27 7.27 -24.12
CA TRP A 113 3.56 8.20 -25.01
C TRP A 113 3.15 7.49 -26.31
#